data_AF-A0A6B3Q8D7-F1
#
_entry.id   AF-A0A6B3Q8D7-F1
#
_cell.length_a   1.000
_cell.length_b   1.000
_cell.length_c   1.000
_cell.angle_alpha   90.00
_cell.angle_beta   90.00
_cell.angle_gamma   90.00
#
_symmetry.space_group_name_H-M   'P 1'
#
loop_
_entity.id
_entity.type
_entity.pdbx_description
1 polymer ?
#
loop_
_entity_poly.entity_id
_entity_poly.type
_entity_poly.pdbx_seq_one_letter_code
_entity_poly.pdbx_strand_id
1 'polypeptide(L)' 'ISSVANKRNNIPRKSLDYQTPLEVFMSYMNEDILSSLI' A
#
# COMPACT_ATOMS: atom_id res chain seq x y z
N ILE A 1 -8.01 -15.80 1.17
CA ILE A 1 -7.28 -14.81 2.01
C ILE A 1 -6.94 -13.54 1.20
N SER A 2 -6.42 -13.69 -0.03
CA SER A 2 -6.04 -12.58 -0.91
C SER A 2 -7.15 -11.55 -1.22
N SER A 3 -8.41 -11.97 -1.42
CA SER A 3 -9.51 -11.03 -1.76
C SER A 3 -9.79 -9.99 -0.67
N VAL A 4 -9.75 -10.39 0.61
CA VAL A 4 -9.96 -9.47 1.75
C VAL A 4 -8.80 -8.49 1.88
N ALA A 5 -7.56 -8.99 1.74
CA ALA A 5 -6.36 -8.15 1.78
C ALA A 5 -6.38 -7.13 0.62
N ASN A 6 -6.69 -7.57 -0.60
CA ASN A 6 -6.81 -6.70 -1.76
C ASN A 6 -7.87 -5.61 -1.53
N LYS A 7 -9.06 -5.99 -1.03
CA LYS A 7 -10.09 -5.01 -0.67
C LYS A 7 -9.59 -4.02 0.39
N ARG A 8 -8.91 -4.47 1.45
CA ARG A 8 -8.45 -3.59 2.53
C ARG A 8 -7.32 -2.63 2.09
N ASN A 9 -6.40 -3.10 1.25
CA ASN A 9 -5.25 -2.33 0.77
C ASN A 9 -5.66 -1.16 -0.13
N ASN A 10 -6.85 -1.22 -0.73
CA ASN A 10 -7.38 -0.20 -1.63
C ASN A 10 -8.45 0.71 -0.99
N ILE A 11 -8.73 0.60 0.32
CA ILE A 11 -9.72 1.48 0.97
C ILE A 11 -9.00 2.58 1.77
N PRO A 12 -9.30 3.87 1.50
CA PRO A 12 -8.84 5.01 2.28
C PRO A 12 -9.01 4.87 3.80
N ARG A 13 -8.07 5.44 4.58
CA ARG A 13 -8.12 5.46 6.04
C ARG A 13 -7.98 6.90 6.54
N LYS A 14 -8.91 7.34 7.40
CA LYS A 14 -8.85 8.65 8.04
C LYS A 14 -7.55 8.88 8.83
N SER A 15 -7.03 7.84 9.47
CA SER A 15 -5.75 7.90 10.20
C SER A 15 -4.51 8.04 9.31
N LEU A 16 -4.67 7.78 8.01
CA LEU A 16 -3.64 7.96 6.98
C LEU A 16 -3.94 9.19 6.11
N ASP A 17 -4.61 10.19 6.68
CA ASP A 17 -5.06 11.38 5.94
C ASP A 17 -5.86 11.03 4.66
N TYR A 18 -6.75 10.05 4.79
CA TYR A 18 -7.56 9.51 3.68
C TYR A 18 -6.76 8.84 2.55
N GLN A 19 -5.52 8.46 2.78
CA GLN A 19 -4.75 7.60 1.87
C GLN A 19 -5.06 6.11 2.10
N THR A 20 -4.83 5.30 1.08
CA THR A 20 -4.93 3.84 1.16
C THR A 20 -3.66 3.23 1.79
N PRO A 21 -3.77 2.07 2.45
CA PRO A 21 -2.59 1.35 2.95
C PRO A 21 -1.54 1.06 1.87
N LEU A 22 -1.97 0.82 0.62
CA LEU A 22 -1.05 0.56 -0.49
C LEU A 22 -0.28 1.81 -0.90
N GLU A 23 -0.94 2.97 -1.01
CA GLU A 23 -0.27 4.24 -1.34
C GLU A 23 0.78 4.62 -0.28
N VAL A 24 0.41 4.50 0.99
CA VAL A 24 1.34 4.76 2.11
C VAL A 24 2.50 3.76 2.11
N PHE A 25 2.25 2.50 1.80
CA PHE A 25 3.33 1.52 1.67
C PHE A 25 4.30 1.92 0.55
N MET A 26 3.78 2.28 -0.64
CA MET A 26 4.61 2.67 -1.78
C MET A 26 5.40 3.94 -1.52
N SER A 27 4.92 4.88 -0.71
CA SER A 27 5.68 6.10 -0.37
C SER A 27 6.90 5.83 0.52
N TYR A 28 6.95 4.69 1.22
CA TYR A 28 8.12 4.26 1.98
C TYR A 28 9.10 3.40 1.18
N MET A 29 8.71 2.94 -0.01
CA MET A 29 9.56 2.12 -0.86
C MET A 29 10.42 3.01 -1.75
N ASN A 30 11.73 2.79 -1.71
CA ASN A 30 12.65 3.39 -2.69
C ASN A 30 12.64 2.56 -3.98
N GLU A 31 13.00 3.18 -5.11
CA GLU A 31 13.06 2.50 -6.41
C GLU A 31 13.98 1.26 -6.37
N ASP A 32 15.08 1.32 -5.62
CA ASP A 32 16.00 0.18 -5.43
C ASP A 32 15.30 -1.03 -4.79
N ILE A 33 14.46 -0.81 -3.77
CA ILE A 33 13.72 -1.88 -3.11
C ILE A 33 12.67 -2.45 -4.06
N LEU A 34 11.98 -1.58 -4.81
CA LEU A 34 10.98 -2.00 -5.78
C LEU A 34 11.60 -2.85 -6.90
N SER A 35 12.81 -2.48 -7.35
CA SER A 35 13.55 -3.23 -8.36
C SER A 35 13.97 -4.63 -7.91
N SER A 36 14.14 -4.86 -6.60
CA SER A 36 14.49 -6.17 -6.04
C SER A 36 13.31 -7.12 -5.85
N LEU A 37 12.08 -6.61 -5.97
CA LEU A 37 10.83 -7.34 -5.75
C LEU A 37 10.24 -7.93 -7.03
N ILE A 38 10.77 -7.55 -8.20
CA ILE A 38 10.36 -7.98 -9.55
C ILE A 38 11.44 -8.88 -10.14
#